data_AF-A0A7S1W7N9-F1
#
_entry.id   AF-A0A7S1W7N9-F1
#
_cell.length_a   1.000
_cell.length_b   1.000
_cell.length_c   1.000
_cell.angle_alpha   90.00
_cell.angle_beta   90.00
_cell.angle_gamma   90.00
#
_symmetry.space_group_name_H-M   'P 1'
#
loop_
_entity.id
_entity.type
_entity.pdbx_description
1 polymer ?
#
loop_
_entity_poly.entity_id
_entity_poly.type
_entity_poly.pdbx_seq_one_letter_code
_entity_poly.pdbx_strand_id
1 'polypeptide(L)'
;TRKASAEQVALVVEGQRSIAAEEAQVAQDIKADAEADLAAAQPELLDALRSLKALQKSDIDEIKKYPVPPKAVMLTIEAVLTLLHEKKPGDWGFAKTVLGGSRFIERLYNFRVEALDDAIIGRMQRFIKDPEFTPEKVGTSGSEACRSLCKWTLAMEHYYHVHKRVEPKRAALAHAERTAAVARAGL
;
A
#
# COMPACT_ATOMS: atom_id res chain seq x y z
N THR A 1 -37.66 1.17 -49.37
CA THR A 1 -36.49 0.91 -50.25
C THR A 1 -35.31 0.45 -49.40
N ARG A 2 -34.50 -0.52 -49.88
CA ARG A 2 -33.27 -0.96 -49.17
C ARG A 2 -32.34 0.19 -48.76
N LYS A 3 -32.34 1.30 -49.50
CA LYS A 3 -31.60 2.54 -49.19
C LYS A 3 -31.99 3.18 -47.84
N ALA A 4 -33.28 3.34 -47.56
CA ALA A 4 -33.76 3.95 -46.31
C ALA A 4 -33.42 3.08 -45.08
N SER A 5 -33.40 1.76 -45.24
CA SER A 5 -32.97 0.84 -44.19
C SER A 5 -31.45 0.90 -43.95
N ALA A 6 -30.64 1.09 -44.99
CA ALA A 6 -29.19 1.25 -44.85
C ALA A 6 -28.80 2.57 -44.16
N GLU A 7 -29.52 3.66 -44.45
CA GLU A 7 -29.32 4.97 -43.81
C GLU A 7 -29.68 4.95 -42.32
N GLN A 8 -30.78 4.28 -41.94
CA GLN A 8 -31.12 4.10 -40.52
C GLN A 8 -30.09 3.26 -39.77
N VAL A 9 -29.59 2.17 -40.38
CA VAL A 9 -28.54 1.34 -39.77
C VAL A 9 -27.24 2.13 -39.61
N ALA A 10 -26.85 2.95 -40.59
CA ALA A 10 -25.67 3.81 -40.49
C ALA A 10 -25.77 4.82 -39.34
N LEU A 11 -26.91 5.49 -39.17
CA LEU A 11 -27.16 6.43 -38.06
C LEU A 11 -27.05 5.75 -36.68
N VAL A 12 -27.60 4.53 -36.54
CA VAL A 12 -27.52 3.77 -35.29
C VAL A 12 -26.08 3.35 -34.99
N VAL A 13 -25.33 2.89 -35.99
CA VAL A 13 -23.92 2.50 -35.84
C VAL A 13 -23.05 3.71 -35.47
N GLU A 14 -23.27 4.88 -36.07
CA GLU A 14 -22.55 6.12 -35.74
C GLU A 14 -22.80 6.53 -34.27
N GLY A 15 -24.06 6.49 -33.82
CA GLY A 15 -24.42 6.79 -32.43
C GLY A 15 -23.80 5.80 -31.44
N GLN A 16 -23.83 4.51 -31.76
CA GLN A 16 -23.18 3.46 -30.94
C GLN A 16 -21.66 3.64 -30.87
N ARG A 17 -21.01 4.06 -31.97
CA ARG A 17 -19.57 4.37 -31.97
C ARG A 17 -19.23 5.57 -31.08
N SER A 18 -20.07 6.61 -31.10
CA SER A 18 -19.89 7.80 -30.25
C SER A 18 -19.97 7.44 -28.77
N ILE A 19 -20.98 6.66 -28.36
CA ILE A 19 -21.14 6.20 -26.97
C ILE A 19 -19.95 5.34 -26.55
N ALA A 20 -19.54 4.39 -27.40
CA ALA A 20 -18.40 3.53 -27.11
C ALA A 20 -17.06 4.31 -27.00
N ALA A 21 -16.91 5.42 -27.72
CA ALA A 21 -15.75 6.30 -27.62
C ALA A 21 -15.73 7.07 -26.28
N GLU A 22 -16.88 7.60 -25.86
CA GLU A 22 -17.01 8.31 -24.59
C GLU A 22 -16.77 7.37 -23.38
N GLU A 23 -17.37 6.18 -23.39
CA GLU A 23 -17.14 5.16 -22.36
C GLU A 23 -15.65 4.73 -22.31
N ALA A 24 -15.01 4.60 -23.46
CA ALA A 24 -13.58 4.29 -23.53
C ALA A 24 -12.70 5.42 -22.95
N GLN A 25 -13.07 6.68 -23.16
CA GLN A 25 -12.36 7.81 -22.58
C GLN A 25 -12.50 7.83 -21.05
N VAL A 26 -13.72 7.64 -20.54
CA VAL A 26 -13.96 7.54 -19.09
C VAL A 26 -13.15 6.41 -18.46
N ALA A 27 -13.08 5.25 -19.13
CA ALA A 27 -12.24 4.13 -18.67
C ALA A 27 -10.75 4.52 -18.64
N GLN A 28 -10.25 5.21 -19.67
CA GLN A 28 -8.86 5.68 -19.70
C GLN A 28 -8.56 6.67 -18.58
N ASP A 29 -9.47 7.60 -18.29
CA ASP A 29 -9.27 8.59 -17.23
C ASP A 29 -9.24 7.93 -15.84
N ILE A 30 -10.16 7.00 -15.57
CA ILE A 30 -10.18 6.22 -14.32
C ILE A 30 -8.90 5.40 -14.17
N LYS A 31 -8.42 4.80 -15.27
CA LYS A 31 -7.16 4.04 -15.27
C LYS A 31 -5.97 4.93 -14.95
N ALA A 32 -5.84 6.07 -15.64
CA ALA A 32 -4.72 6.99 -15.46
C ALA A 32 -4.67 7.51 -14.02
N ASP A 33 -5.82 7.86 -13.45
CA ASP A 33 -5.95 8.32 -12.07
C ASP A 33 -5.59 7.23 -11.05
N ALA A 34 -6.05 5.99 -11.27
CA ALA A 34 -5.69 4.85 -10.44
C ALA A 34 -4.20 4.48 -10.49
N GLU A 35 -3.60 4.55 -11.68
CA GLU A 35 -2.17 4.28 -11.88
C GLU A 35 -1.30 5.39 -11.28
N ALA A 36 -1.71 6.65 -11.40
CA ALA A 36 -1.01 7.80 -10.84
C ALA A 36 -0.96 7.74 -9.30
N ASP A 37 -2.11 7.47 -8.65
CA ASP A 37 -2.19 7.31 -7.20
C ASP A 37 -1.24 6.21 -6.71
N LEU A 38 -1.26 5.05 -7.38
CA LEU A 38 -0.41 3.91 -7.00
C LEU A 38 1.07 4.23 -7.21
N ALA A 39 1.41 4.83 -8.35
CA ALA A 39 2.78 5.18 -8.71
C ALA A 39 3.38 6.20 -7.73
N ALA A 40 2.58 7.07 -7.13
CA ALA A 40 3.05 8.02 -6.13
C ALA A 40 3.49 7.35 -4.81
N ALA A 41 2.86 6.23 -4.43
CA ALA A 41 3.13 5.56 -3.14
C ALA A 41 4.10 4.37 -3.24
N GLN A 42 4.20 3.74 -4.41
CA GLN A 42 5.15 2.66 -4.66
C GLN A 42 6.63 2.99 -4.36
N PRO A 43 7.18 4.17 -4.70
CA PRO A 43 8.62 4.41 -4.51
C PRO A 43 9.03 4.36 -3.03
N GLU A 44 8.23 4.90 -2.13
CA GLU A 44 8.51 4.88 -0.68
C GLU A 44 8.50 3.47 -0.12
N LEU A 45 7.51 2.65 -0.54
CA LEU A 45 7.42 1.25 -0.12
C LEU A 45 8.61 0.44 -0.64
N LEU A 46 8.97 0.60 -1.92
CA LEU A 46 10.11 -0.09 -2.50
C LEU A 46 11.44 0.33 -1.85
N ASP A 47 11.61 1.61 -1.52
CA ASP A 47 12.79 2.08 -0.80
C ASP A 47 12.90 1.47 0.61
N ALA A 48 11.78 1.43 1.33
CA ALA A 48 11.73 0.80 2.64
C ALA A 48 12.03 -0.71 2.57
N LEU A 49 11.44 -1.43 1.61
CA LEU A 49 11.70 -2.86 1.40
C LEU A 49 13.16 -3.13 1.01
N ARG A 50 13.78 -2.25 0.23
CA ARG A 50 15.21 -2.32 -0.10
C ARG A 50 16.08 -2.18 1.14
N SER A 51 15.73 -1.22 2.00
CA SER A 51 16.41 -0.97 3.28
C SER A 51 16.28 -2.18 4.21
N LEU A 52 15.09 -2.78 4.31
CA LEU A 52 14.89 -4.01 5.08
C LEU A 52 15.74 -5.17 4.56
N LYS A 53 15.87 -5.33 3.24
CA LYS A 53 16.69 -6.39 2.63
C LYS A 53 18.19 -6.22 2.92
N ALA A 54 18.64 -5.00 3.19
CA ALA A 54 20.02 -4.73 3.57
C ALA A 54 20.30 -5.09 5.04
N LEU A 55 19.27 -5.13 5.90
CA LEU A 55 19.42 -5.46 7.31
C LEU A 55 19.93 -6.89 7.52
N GLN A 56 20.84 -7.00 8.46
CA GLN A 56 21.37 -8.26 8.95
C GLN A 56 20.74 -8.62 10.30
N LYS A 57 20.84 -9.90 10.66
CA LYS A 57 20.39 -10.38 11.97
C LYS A 57 21.08 -9.65 13.13
N SER A 58 22.37 -9.31 12.96
CA SER A 58 23.15 -8.54 13.93
C SER A 58 22.50 -7.21 14.27
N ASP A 59 21.95 -6.52 13.27
CA ASP A 59 21.36 -5.19 13.44
C ASP A 59 20.09 -5.26 14.29
N ILE A 60 19.30 -6.33 14.12
CA ILE A 60 18.13 -6.62 14.95
C ILE A 60 18.55 -7.06 16.37
N ASP A 61 19.62 -7.83 16.48
CA ASP A 61 20.17 -8.25 17.78
C ASP A 61 20.68 -7.05 18.60
N GLU A 62 21.19 -5.99 17.96
CA GLU A 62 21.52 -4.73 18.65
C GLU A 62 20.31 -4.06 19.28
N ILE A 63 19.18 -4.00 18.57
CA ILE A 63 17.94 -3.42 19.08
C ILE A 63 17.47 -4.19 20.33
N LYS A 64 17.63 -5.52 20.36
CA LYS A 64 17.23 -6.36 21.51
C LYS A 64 18.10 -6.15 22.75
N LYS A 65 19.33 -5.65 22.59
CA LYS A 65 20.27 -5.41 23.70
C LYS A 65 19.80 -4.30 24.63
N TYR A 66 18.90 -3.41 24.19
CA TYR A 66 18.36 -2.38 25.07
C TYR A 66 17.62 -3.02 26.27
N PRO A 67 18.06 -2.79 27.51
CA PRO A 67 17.30 -3.18 28.69
C PRO A 67 16.01 -2.36 28.78
N VAL A 68 16.14 -1.04 28.56
CA VAL A 68 15.05 -0.08 28.40
C VAL A 68 15.31 0.69 27.10
N PRO A 69 14.49 0.52 26.04
CA PRO A 69 14.73 1.18 24.77
C PRO A 69 14.33 2.67 24.84
N PRO A 70 15.02 3.56 24.11
CA PRO A 70 14.59 4.95 23.93
C PRO A 70 13.16 5.04 23.39
N LYS A 71 12.42 6.10 23.72
CA LYS A 71 11.01 6.26 23.33
C LYS A 71 10.79 6.06 21.83
N ALA A 72 11.60 6.70 20.98
CA ALA A 72 11.49 6.57 19.53
C ALA A 72 11.69 5.12 19.04
N VAL A 73 12.62 4.37 19.65
CA VAL A 73 12.85 2.95 19.35
C VAL A 73 11.66 2.11 19.81
N MET A 74 11.14 2.35 21.02
CA MET A 74 9.97 1.65 21.54
C MET A 74 8.75 1.84 20.64
N LEU A 75 8.44 3.09 20.27
CA LEU A 75 7.35 3.42 19.34
C LEU A 75 7.50 2.69 18.01
N THR A 76 8.73 2.61 17.49
CA THR A 76 9.00 1.94 16.22
C THR A 76 8.74 0.44 16.29
N ILE A 77 9.27 -0.23 17.31
CA ILE A 77 9.06 -1.67 17.45
C ILE A 77 7.59 -1.99 17.72
N GLU A 78 6.93 -1.18 18.55
CA GLU A 78 5.50 -1.32 18.83
C GLU A 78 4.64 -1.14 17.56
N ALA A 79 4.97 -0.15 16.72
CA ALA A 79 4.32 0.10 15.44
C ALA A 79 4.50 -1.08 14.46
N VAL A 80 5.73 -1.61 14.35
CA VAL A 80 6.01 -2.80 13.53
C VAL A 80 5.22 -4.01 14.01
N LEU A 81 5.23 -4.28 15.32
CA LEU A 81 4.48 -5.40 15.91
C LEU A 81 2.97 -5.23 15.74
N THR A 82 2.47 -3.99 15.75
CA THR A 82 1.06 -3.68 15.50
C THR A 82 0.67 -4.04 14.06
N LEU A 83 1.44 -3.62 13.06
CA LEU A 83 1.21 -4.01 11.66
C LEU A 83 1.29 -5.53 11.47
N LEU A 84 2.18 -6.18 12.21
CA LEU A 84 2.39 -7.61 12.19
C LEU A 84 1.33 -8.45 12.93
N HIS A 85 0.26 -7.82 13.45
CA HIS A 85 -0.84 -8.45 14.20
C HIS A 85 -0.39 -9.19 15.47
N GLU A 86 0.69 -8.72 16.09
CA GLU A 86 1.21 -9.34 17.30
C GLU A 86 0.35 -9.02 18.53
N LYS A 87 0.28 -9.97 19.46
CA LYS A 87 -0.68 -9.93 20.59
C LYS A 87 -0.36 -8.85 21.62
N LYS A 88 0.93 -8.56 21.82
CA LYS A 88 1.42 -7.64 22.87
C LYS A 88 2.44 -6.66 22.29
N PRO A 89 2.04 -5.75 21.39
CA PRO A 89 2.98 -4.89 20.68
C PRO A 89 3.73 -3.93 21.61
N GLY A 90 3.12 -3.50 22.72
CA GLY A 90 3.75 -2.60 23.70
C GLY A 90 4.57 -3.30 24.80
N ASP A 91 4.63 -4.63 24.82
CA ASP A 91 5.41 -5.38 25.80
C ASP A 91 6.82 -5.62 25.25
N TRP A 92 7.83 -5.00 25.87
CA TRP A 92 9.22 -5.10 25.41
C TRP A 92 9.80 -6.51 25.51
N GLY A 93 9.40 -7.29 26.53
CA GLY A 93 9.86 -8.68 26.66
C GLY A 93 9.31 -9.56 25.54
N PHE A 94 8.04 -9.37 25.21
CA PHE A 94 7.40 -10.01 24.06
C PHE A 94 8.04 -9.55 22.74
N ALA A 95 8.28 -8.24 22.59
CA ALA A 95 8.93 -7.68 21.41
C ALA A 95 10.30 -8.32 21.13
N LYS A 96 11.15 -8.49 22.16
CA LYS A 96 12.45 -9.17 22.02
C LYS A 96 12.32 -10.60 21.48
N THR A 97 11.26 -11.31 21.87
CA THR A 97 10.98 -12.66 21.40
C THR A 97 10.66 -12.67 19.91
N VAL A 98 9.79 -11.77 19.46
CA VAL A 98 9.43 -11.65 18.04
C VAL A 98 10.63 -11.20 17.21
N LEU A 99 11.37 -10.18 17.66
CA LEU A 99 12.59 -9.69 17.01
C LEU A 99 13.67 -10.77 16.92
N GLY A 100 13.72 -11.70 17.88
CA GLY A 100 14.67 -12.81 17.88
C GLY A 100 14.37 -13.92 16.88
N GLY A 101 13.19 -13.91 16.24
CA GLY A 101 12.81 -14.90 15.25
C GLY A 101 13.72 -14.86 14.03
N SER A 102 14.20 -16.03 13.58
CA SER A 102 15.12 -16.15 12.45
C SER A 102 14.56 -15.62 11.13
N ARG A 103 13.23 -15.56 11.01
CA ARG A 103 12.50 -15.07 9.83
C ARG A 103 11.88 -13.69 10.02
N PHE A 104 12.29 -12.93 11.04
CA PHE A 104 11.68 -11.63 11.33
C PHE A 104 11.74 -10.67 10.13
N ILE A 105 12.94 -10.48 9.55
CA ILE A 105 13.13 -9.59 8.39
C ILE A 105 12.38 -10.13 7.16
N GLU A 106 12.42 -11.43 6.92
CA GLU A 106 11.68 -12.10 5.83
C GLU A 106 10.17 -11.85 5.95
N ARG A 107 9.63 -11.90 7.16
CA ARG A 107 8.21 -11.64 7.44
C ARG A 107 7.82 -10.19 7.13
N LEU A 108 8.69 -9.22 7.39
CA LEU A 108 8.45 -7.82 7.02
C LEU A 108 8.50 -7.62 5.50
N TYR A 109 9.47 -8.24 4.84
CA TYR A 109 9.65 -8.14 3.39
C TYR A 109 8.48 -8.75 2.60
N ASN A 110 7.97 -9.90 3.06
CA ASN A 110 6.84 -10.59 2.46
C ASN A 110 5.49 -10.13 3.01
N PHE A 111 5.45 -9.11 3.87
CA PHE A 111 4.21 -8.62 4.44
C PHE A 111 3.35 -7.96 3.36
N ARG A 112 2.09 -8.34 3.32
CA ARG A 112 1.13 -7.89 2.32
C ARG A 112 0.19 -6.85 2.91
N VAL A 113 0.00 -5.75 2.19
CA VAL A 113 -0.87 -4.65 2.62
C VAL A 113 -2.31 -5.09 2.74
N GLU A 114 -2.73 -6.10 1.96
CA GLU A 114 -4.07 -6.69 2.04
C GLU A 114 -4.33 -7.42 3.37
N ALA A 115 -3.29 -7.69 4.16
CA ALA A 115 -3.43 -8.20 5.51
C ALA A 115 -3.77 -7.10 6.54
N LEU A 116 -3.77 -5.82 6.14
CA LEU A 116 -4.11 -4.69 7.00
C LEU A 116 -5.59 -4.37 6.90
N ASP A 117 -6.19 -4.03 8.04
CA ASP A 117 -7.56 -3.55 8.14
C ASP A 117 -7.61 -2.15 8.78
N ASP A 118 -8.79 -1.53 8.71
CA ASP A 118 -9.01 -0.20 9.28
C ASP A 118 -8.74 -0.15 10.80
N ALA A 119 -8.89 -1.28 11.51
CA ALA A 119 -8.65 -1.34 12.95
C ALA A 119 -7.16 -1.30 13.28
N ILE A 120 -6.32 -1.96 12.49
CA ILE A 120 -4.85 -1.89 12.60
C ILE A 120 -4.39 -0.48 12.23
N ILE A 121 -4.83 0.04 11.09
CA ILE A 121 -4.42 1.37 10.62
C ILE A 121 -4.89 2.48 11.56
N GLY A 122 -6.09 2.34 12.12
CA GLY A 122 -6.58 3.23 13.19
C GLY A 122 -5.67 3.22 14.41
N ARG A 123 -5.13 2.06 14.81
CA ARG A 123 -4.12 1.98 15.87
C ARG A 123 -2.80 2.63 15.47
N MET A 124 -2.44 2.59 14.19
CA MET A 124 -1.20 3.22 13.69
C MET A 124 -1.17 4.73 13.87
N GLN A 125 -2.33 5.38 13.85
CA GLN A 125 -2.45 6.83 13.96
C GLN A 125 -1.81 7.41 15.23
N ARG A 126 -1.74 6.64 16.33
CA ARG A 126 -1.08 7.11 17.56
C ARG A 126 0.43 7.27 17.39
N PHE A 127 1.05 6.43 16.54
CA PHE A 127 2.49 6.50 16.28
C PHE A 127 2.78 7.60 15.27
N ILE A 128 2.03 7.64 14.16
CA ILE A 128 2.24 8.60 13.06
C ILE A 128 2.08 10.05 13.54
N LYS A 129 1.20 10.29 14.50
CA LYS A 129 0.99 11.62 15.11
C LYS A 129 1.99 11.94 16.21
N ASP A 130 2.79 10.98 16.68
CA ASP A 130 3.82 11.24 17.69
C ASP A 130 5.03 11.90 17.01
N PRO A 131 5.43 13.12 17.43
CA PRO A 131 6.54 13.82 16.80
C PRO A 131 7.88 13.11 16.98
N GLU A 132 8.01 12.13 17.87
CA GLU A 132 9.20 11.31 18.05
C GLU A 132 9.29 10.15 17.05
N PHE A 133 8.20 9.85 16.35
CA PHE A 133 8.12 8.77 15.37
C PHE A 133 8.41 9.27 13.95
N THR A 134 9.63 9.75 13.73
CA THR A 134 10.14 10.07 12.40
C THR A 134 11.42 9.29 12.09
N PRO A 135 11.71 8.96 10.82
CA PRO A 135 12.92 8.22 10.46
C PRO A 135 14.22 8.87 10.98
N GLU A 136 14.28 10.20 11.00
CA GLU A 136 15.44 10.97 11.44
C GLU A 136 15.66 10.82 12.95
N LYS A 137 14.60 11.02 13.75
CA LYS A 137 14.66 10.92 15.21
C LYS A 137 14.90 9.48 15.65
N VAL A 138 14.17 8.54 15.06
CA VAL A 138 14.33 7.10 15.33
C VAL A 138 15.74 6.63 15.00
N GLY A 139 16.29 7.04 13.86
CA GLY A 139 17.66 6.69 13.48
C GLY A 139 18.71 7.31 14.40
N THR A 140 18.48 8.53 14.87
CA THR A 140 19.39 9.22 15.80
C THR A 140 19.35 8.62 17.21
N SER A 141 18.17 8.28 17.71
CA SER A 141 17.99 7.70 19.05
C SER A 141 18.26 6.19 19.12
N GLY A 142 18.26 5.51 17.98
CA GLY A 142 18.45 4.06 17.89
C GLY A 142 19.61 3.70 16.98
N SER A 143 19.28 3.21 15.79
CA SER A 143 20.22 2.74 14.77
C SER A 143 19.65 2.88 13.37
N GLU A 144 20.47 2.60 12.35
CA GLU A 144 20.01 2.54 10.96
C GLU A 144 18.91 1.48 10.76
N ALA A 145 18.97 0.38 11.50
CA ALA A 145 17.92 -0.63 11.48
C ALA A 145 16.60 -0.08 12.02
N CYS A 146 16.63 0.66 13.13
CA CYS A 146 15.43 1.34 13.64
C CYS A 146 14.87 2.34 12.61
N ARG A 147 15.73 3.11 11.93
CA ARG A 147 15.30 4.02 10.86
C ARG A 147 14.59 3.27 9.73
N SER A 148 15.19 2.16 9.27
CA SER A 148 14.64 1.33 8.20
C SER A 148 13.27 0.73 8.57
N LEU A 149 13.13 0.27 9.81
CA LEU A 149 11.86 -0.23 10.35
C LEU A 149 10.78 0.87 10.44
N CYS A 150 11.17 2.08 10.87
CA CYS A 150 10.26 3.23 10.90
C CYS A 150 9.79 3.61 9.50
N LYS A 151 10.70 3.73 8.53
CA LYS A 151 10.37 3.99 7.12
C LYS A 151 9.40 2.96 6.56
N TRP A 152 9.66 1.67 6.80
CA TRP A 152 8.77 0.60 6.36
C TRP A 152 7.37 0.71 6.94
N THR A 153 7.27 1.04 8.23
CA THR A 153 5.99 1.19 8.91
C THR A 153 5.17 2.34 8.31
N LEU A 154 5.81 3.49 8.08
CA LEU A 154 5.18 4.65 7.47
C LEU A 154 4.76 4.37 6.02
N ALA A 155 5.64 3.74 5.24
CA ALA A 155 5.35 3.40 3.85
C ALA A 155 4.20 2.39 3.72
N MET A 156 4.09 1.43 4.64
CA MET A 156 2.98 0.46 4.68
C MET A 156 1.63 1.14 4.95
N GLU A 157 1.59 2.09 5.89
CA GLU A 157 0.35 2.84 6.18
C GLU A 157 -0.04 3.76 5.01
N HIS A 158 0.93 4.50 4.45
CA HIS A 158 0.66 5.37 3.32
C HIS A 158 0.17 4.57 2.11
N TYR A 159 0.86 3.46 1.79
CA TYR A 159 0.47 2.58 0.70
C TYR A 159 -0.90 1.93 0.94
N TYR A 160 -1.26 1.58 2.18
CA TYR A 160 -2.60 1.10 2.52
C TYR A 160 -3.68 2.11 2.12
N HIS A 161 -3.52 3.39 2.49
CA HIS A 161 -4.48 4.43 2.16
C HIS A 161 -4.61 4.66 0.65
N VAL A 162 -3.51 4.57 -0.08
CA VAL A 162 -3.48 4.65 -1.54
C VAL A 162 -4.19 3.44 -2.15
N HIS A 163 -3.84 2.23 -1.72
CA HIS A 163 -4.44 0.98 -2.18
C HIS A 163 -5.96 0.99 -2.00
N LYS A 164 -6.45 1.44 -0.83
CA LYS A 164 -7.88 1.53 -0.53
C LYS A 164 -8.61 2.54 -1.42
N ARG A 165 -7.97 3.63 -1.83
CA ARG A 165 -8.53 4.61 -2.79
C ARG A 165 -8.55 4.09 -4.22
N VAL A 166 -7.56 3.27 -4.58
CA VAL A 166 -7.38 2.71 -5.93
C VAL A 166 -8.27 1.49 -6.19
N GLU A 167 -8.59 0.69 -5.16
CA GLU A 167 -9.42 -0.52 -5.30
C GLU A 167 -10.77 -0.28 -6.02
N PRO A 168 -11.62 0.70 -5.63
CA PRO A 168 -12.86 0.96 -6.34
C PRO A 168 -12.63 1.44 -7.78
N LYS A 169 -11.56 2.21 -8.05
CA LYS A 169 -11.20 2.66 -9.39
C LYS A 169 -10.85 1.49 -10.30
N ARG A 170 -10.11 0.50 -9.79
CA ARG A 170 -9.81 -0.75 -10.52
C ARG A 170 -11.06 -1.57 -10.82
N ALA A 171 -11.98 -1.66 -9.87
CA ALA A 171 -13.25 -2.36 -10.08
C ALA A 171 -14.12 -1.66 -11.14
N ALA A 172 -14.19 -0.32 -11.09
CA ALA A 172 -14.87 0.49 -12.07
C ALA A 172 -14.24 0.36 -13.48
N LEU A 173 -12.90 0.37 -13.57
CA LEU A 173 -12.18 0.13 -14.80
C LEU A 173 -12.49 -1.24 -15.40
N ALA A 174 -12.40 -2.30 -14.59
CA ALA A 174 -12.71 -3.66 -15.06
C ALA A 174 -14.17 -3.82 -15.49
N HIS A 175 -15.09 -3.05 -14.92
CA HIS A 175 -16.48 -2.98 -15.40
C HIS A 175 -16.56 -2.24 -16.74
N ALA A 176 -15.98 -1.05 -16.84
CA ALA A 176 -15.99 -0.23 -18.05
C ALA A 176 -15.34 -0.94 -19.25
N GLU A 177 -14.20 -1.61 -19.05
CA GLU A 177 -13.52 -2.41 -20.08
C GLU A 177 -14.39 -3.58 -20.58
N ARG A 178 -15.15 -4.22 -19.68
CA ARG A 178 -16.11 -5.28 -20.07
C ARG A 178 -17.27 -4.72 -20.89
N THR A 179 -17.86 -3.60 -20.47
CA THR A 179 -18.95 -2.95 -21.22
C THR A 179 -18.48 -2.51 -22.60
N ALA A 180 -17.32 -1.86 -22.68
CA ALA A 180 -16.72 -1.43 -23.95
C ALA A 180 -16.41 -2.61 -24.89
N ALA A 181 -15.95 -3.75 -24.35
CA ALA A 181 -15.71 -4.96 -25.13
C ALA A 181 -17.00 -5.55 -25.71
N VAL A 182 -18.09 -5.58 -24.94
CA VAL A 182 -19.41 -6.04 -25.42
C VAL A 182 -19.97 -5.09 -26.49
N ALA A 183 -19.88 -3.77 -26.27
CA ALA A 183 -20.31 -2.77 -27.25
C ALA A 183 -19.56 -2.89 -28.58
N ARG A 184 -18.25 -3.16 -28.54
CA ARG A 184 -17.42 -3.40 -29.73
C ARG A 184 -17.75 -4.70 -30.47
N ALA A 185 -18.21 -5.74 -29.76
CA ALA A 185 -18.57 -7.02 -30.36
C ALA A 185 -19.98 -7.04 -30.97
N GLY A 186 -20.84 -6.09 -30.58
CA GLY A 186 -22.20 -5.92 -31.11
C GLY A 186 -22.30 -4.98 -32.33
N LEU A 187 -21.19 -4.33 -32.70
CA LEU A 187 -21.02 -3.50 -33.90
C LEU A 187 -20.53 -4.33 -35.09
#